data_AF-A0AAV8ZMS0-F1
#
_entry.id   AF-A0AAV8ZMS0-F1
#
_cell.length_a   1.000
_cell.length_b   1.000
_cell.length_c   1.000
_cell.angle_alpha   90.00
_cell.angle_beta   90.00
_cell.angle_gamma   90.00
#
_symmetry.space_group_name_H-M   'P 1'
#
loop_
_entity.id
_entity.type
_entity.pdbx_description
1 polymer ?
#
loop_
_entity_poly.entity_id
_entity_poly.type
_entity_poly.pdbx_seq_one_letter_code
_entity_poly.pdbx_strand_id
1 'polypeptide(L)' 'MLFSEEFEELKHVGRDQPCTFADLPCNRPKNRFTNILPYDHSRFKLQPVDDEEGSDYINANYVPVSSEVIH' A
#
# COMPACT_ATOMS: atom_id res chain seq x y z
N MET A 1 4.32 30.09 -4.38
CA MET A 1 3.46 29.62 -3.28
C MET A 1 2.37 28.69 -3.78
N LEU A 2 1.71 28.98 -4.91
CA LEU A 2 0.66 28.14 -5.52
C LEU A 2 0.92 26.61 -5.51
N PHE A 3 2.07 26.13 -6.00
CA PHE A 3 2.37 24.68 -5.98
C PHE A 3 2.43 24.07 -4.56
N SER A 4 2.84 24.84 -3.56
CA SER A 4 2.87 24.35 -2.18
C SER A 4 1.47 24.26 -1.59
N GLU A 5 0.57 25.17 -1.94
CA GLU A 5 -0.82 25.16 -1.48
C GLU A 5 -1.58 23.99 -2.11
N GLU A 6 -1.44 23.80 -3.43
CA GLU A 6 -2.05 22.68 -4.16
C GLU A 6 -1.58 21.31 -3.63
N PHE A 7 -0.28 21.17 -3.35
CA PHE A 7 0.24 19.92 -2.77
C PHE A 7 -0.27 19.67 -1.35
N GLU A 8 -0.44 20.72 -0.53
CA GLU A 8 -0.96 20.60 0.83
C GLU A 8 -2.40 20.10 0.89
N GLU A 9 -3.20 20.33 -0.14
CA GLU A 9 -4.57 19.80 -0.24
C GLU A 9 -4.59 18.26 -0.34
N LEU A 10 -3.54 17.64 -0.91
CA LEU A 10 -3.45 16.20 -1.10
C LEU A 10 -3.11 15.41 0.18
N LYS A 11 -2.68 16.09 1.25
CA LYS A 11 -2.09 15.41 2.42
C LYS A 11 -2.98 14.36 3.07
N HIS A 12 -4.30 14.53 3.04
CA HIS A 12 -5.23 13.63 3.72
C HIS A 12 -5.86 12.60 2.79
N VAL A 13 -5.57 12.67 1.49
CA VAL A 13 -6.20 11.82 0.49
C VAL A 13 -5.82 10.36 0.74
N GLY A 14 -6.84 9.53 0.99
CA GLY A 14 -6.73 8.07 1.13
C GLY A 14 -6.09 7.57 2.41
N ARG A 15 -5.64 8.44 3.34
CA ARG A 15 -4.95 8.06 4.58
C ARG A 15 -5.83 7.30 5.59
N ASP A 16 -7.13 7.41 5.45
CA ASP A 16 -8.15 6.74 6.26
C ASP A 16 -8.46 5.31 5.81
N GLN A 17 -7.83 4.85 4.72
CA GLN A 17 -8.06 3.52 4.20
C GLN A 17 -7.35 2.44 5.04
N PRO A 18 -7.96 1.24 5.20
CA PRO A 18 -7.39 0.17 6.02
C PRO A 18 -6.06 -0.39 5.48
N CYS A 19 -5.17 -0.74 6.41
CA CYS A 19 -3.89 -1.44 6.17
C CYS A 19 -3.76 -2.70 7.08
N THR A 20 -4.89 -3.35 7.38
CA THR A 20 -4.98 -4.37 8.43
C THR A 20 -4.08 -5.59 8.19
N PHE A 21 -3.88 -5.99 6.93
CA PHE A 21 -2.97 -7.11 6.61
C PHE A 21 -1.51 -6.77 6.88
N ALA A 22 -1.13 -5.50 6.72
CA ALA A 22 0.22 -5.02 7.03
C ALA A 22 0.51 -5.00 8.54
N ASP A 23 -0.54 -4.80 9.35
CA ASP A 23 -0.47 -4.73 10.81
C ASP A 23 -0.46 -6.09 11.52
N LEU A 24 -0.74 -7.18 10.79
CA LEU A 24 -0.65 -8.54 11.32
C LEU A 24 0.76 -8.82 11.88
N PRO A 25 0.89 -9.45 13.06
CA PRO A 25 2.19 -9.69 13.69
C PRO A 25 3.22 -10.39 12.76
N CYS A 26 2.77 -11.35 11.95
CA CYS A 26 3.61 -12.08 10.99
C CYS A 26 4.09 -11.21 9.81
N ASN A 27 3.42 -10.09 9.53
CA ASN A 27 3.71 -9.21 8.38
C ASN A 27 4.47 -7.95 8.78
N ARG A 28 4.44 -7.53 10.05
CA ARG A 28 5.20 -6.35 10.52
C ARG A 28 6.68 -6.38 10.16
N PRO A 29 7.43 -7.50 10.31
CA PRO A 29 8.84 -7.54 9.94
C PRO A 29 9.09 -7.43 8.42
N LYS A 30 8.05 -7.63 7.59
CA LYS A 30 8.12 -7.54 6.13
C LYS A 30 8.01 -6.09 5.63
N ASN A 31 7.78 -5.12 6.53
CA ASN A 31 7.72 -3.70 6.22
C ASN A 31 9.03 -3.00 6.58
N ARG A 32 9.58 -2.20 5.66
CA ARG A 32 10.79 -1.40 5.91
C ARG A 32 10.54 -0.25 6.90
N PHE A 33 9.32 0.31 6.87
CA PHE A 33 8.92 1.45 7.71
C PHE A 33 7.53 1.20 8.27
N THR A 34 7.27 1.67 9.48
CA THR A 34 5.98 1.50 10.17
C THR A 34 4.89 2.42 9.65
N ASN A 35 5.25 3.53 9.00
CA ASN A 35 4.33 4.53 8.45
C ASN A 35 4.13 4.41 6.93
N ILE A 36 4.72 3.41 6.28
CA ILE A 36 4.59 3.15 4.84
C ILE A 36 4.04 1.73 4.68
N LEU A 37 2.71 1.62 4.74
CA LEU A 37 1.99 0.34 4.71
C LEU A 37 1.05 0.30 3.50
N PRO A 38 0.87 -0.88 2.88
CA PRO A 38 -0.01 -1.02 1.72
C PRO A 38 -1.48 -1.02 2.14
N TYR A 39 -2.32 -0.29 1.40
CA TYR A 39 -3.78 -0.35 1.61
C TYR A 39 -4.34 -1.71 1.22
N ASP A 40 -5.28 -2.23 2.02
CA ASP A 40 -5.82 -3.59 1.87
C ASP A 40 -6.52 -3.82 0.53
N HIS A 41 -7.24 -2.81 0.03
CA HIS A 41 -8.05 -2.91 -1.18
C HIS A 41 -7.21 -2.99 -2.48
N SER A 42 -5.95 -2.54 -2.44
CA SER A 42 -5.07 -2.46 -3.61
C SER A 42 -3.75 -3.19 -3.43
N ARG A 43 -3.52 -3.86 -2.29
CA ARG A 43 -2.27 -4.59 -2.06
C ARG A 43 -2.09 -5.71 -3.09
N PHE A 44 -0.85 -5.91 -3.52
CA PHE A 44 -0.51 -7.10 -4.26
C PHE A 44 -0.61 -8.32 -3.34
N LYS A 45 -1.16 -9.43 -3.85
CA LYS A 45 -1.27 -10.69 -3.11
C LYS A 45 -0.44 -11.75 -3.82
N LEU A 46 0.58 -12.26 -3.15
CA LEU A 46 1.34 -13.41 -3.62
C LEU A 46 0.44 -14.66 -3.59
N GLN A 47 0.87 -15.72 -4.28
CA GLN A 47 0.23 -17.03 -4.09
C GLN A 47 0.51 -17.48 -2.64
N PRO A 48 -0.53 -17.79 -1.86
CA PRO A 48 -0.35 -18.26 -0.50
C PRO A 48 0.34 -19.63 -0.49
N VAL A 49 1.14 -19.87 0.54
CA VAL A 49 1.72 -21.17 0.85
C VAL A 49 0.88 -21.80 1.97
N ASP A 50 0.57 -23.09 1.83
CA ASP A 50 -0.22 -23.84 2.80
C ASP A 50 0.42 -23.77 4.20
N ASP A 51 -0.41 -23.60 5.22
CA ASP A 51 -0.03 -23.49 6.64
C ASP A 51 0.95 -22.35 6.99
N GLU A 52 1.21 -21.39 6.07
CA GLU A 52 2.07 -20.23 6.30
C GLU A 52 1.27 -18.91 6.31
N GLU A 53 0.92 -18.43 7.50
CA GLU A 53 0.18 -17.17 7.67
C GLU A 53 0.96 -15.96 7.12
N GLY A 54 0.29 -15.15 6.30
CA GLY A 54 0.88 -13.97 5.68
C GLY A 54 1.87 -14.28 4.56
N SER A 55 1.97 -15.53 4.08
CA SER A 55 2.73 -15.89 2.88
C SER A 55 2.26 -15.14 1.62
N ASP A 56 0.99 -14.71 1.60
CA ASP A 56 0.42 -13.88 0.53
C ASP A 56 0.86 -12.41 0.58
N TYR A 57 1.56 -11.98 1.63
CA TYR A 57 1.86 -10.58 1.91
C TYR A 57 3.18 -10.11 1.33
N ILE A 58 3.10 -9.01 0.57
CA ILE A 58 4.23 -8.16 0.20
C ILE A 58 3.80 -6.69 0.34
N ASN A 59 4.72 -5.81 0.78
CA ASN A 59 4.46 -4.37 0.83
C ASN A 59 4.52 -3.79 -0.59
N ALA A 60 3.39 -3.88 -1.30
CA ALA A 60 3.19 -3.34 -2.64
C ALA A 60 1.71 -3.09 -2.91
N ASN A 61 1.37 -2.06 -3.70
CA ASN A 61 0.02 -1.78 -4.18
C ASN A 61 0.00 -1.66 -5.70
N TYR A 62 -1.12 -2.02 -6.32
CA TYR A 62 -1.41 -1.60 -7.69
C TYR A 62 -1.70 -0.09 -7.72
N VAL A 63 -1.07 0.60 -8.67
CA VAL A 63 -1.28 2.03 -8.91
C VAL A 63 -1.79 2.21 -10.34
N PRO A 64 -2.95 2.86 -10.54
CA PRO A 64 -3.46 3.11 -11.88
C PRO A 64 -2.53 4.08 -12.62
N VAL A 65 -2.35 3.84 -13.91
CA VAL A 65 -1.60 4.71 -14.82
C VAL A 65 -2.49 5.07 -16.00
N SER A 66 -2.26 6.26 -16.59
CA SER A 66 -2.94 6.63 -17.83
C SER A 66 -2.52 5.68 -18.95
N SER A 67 -3.49 5.20 -19.74
CA SER A 67 -3.25 4.35 -20.90
C SER A 67 -2.36 5.02 -21.96
N GLU A 68 -2.30 6.35 -21.96
CA GLU A 68 -1.46 7.14 -22.88
C GLU A 68 0.04 7.06 -22.55
N VAL A 69 0.40 6.59 -21.35
CA VAL A 69 1.80 6.48 -20.90
C VAL A 69 2.38 5.09 -21.20
N ILE A 70 1.56 4.11 -21.56
CA ILE A 70 1.98 2.76 -21.95
C ILE A 70 2.01 2.69 -23.47
N HIS A 71 3.14 3.07 -24.08
CA HIS A 71 3.45 2.84 -25.49
C HIS A 71 4.60 1.86 -25.63
#